data_AF-A0A522AQA9-F1
#
_entry.id   AF-A0A522AQA9-F1
#
_cell.length_a   1.000
_cell.length_b   1.000
_cell.length_c   1.000
_cell.angle_alpha   90.00
_cell.angle_beta   90.00
_cell.angle_gamma   90.00
#
_symmetry.space_group_name_H-M   'P 1'
#
loop_
_entity.id
_entity.type
_entity.pdbx_description
1 polymer ?
#
loop_
_entity_poly.entity_id
_entity_poly.type
_entity_poly.pdbx_seq_one_letter_code
_entity_poly.pdbx_strand_id
1 'polypeptide(L)'
;MRIYDGSPRQDFEEVLRSIGAYLDQRGMKDVIVMEAPDGFIVQGLARVGSSASTWSETIGQMTKETMTFLDEDIGKFMDESVARRGTGPKAQLPPPGRYEHAFRVIGHYIDEQKPKDMFFFEQDGAFVLRLHVVSQNADHHELAEFTREDVEALIARGPTFRLPPRPTGAQGASN
;
A
#
# COMPACT_ATOMS: atom_id res chain seq x y z
N MET A 1 -13.76 -9.86 -15.11
CA MET A 1 -14.75 -9.15 -14.28
C MET A 1 -13.93 -8.30 -13.34
N ARG A 2 -14.01 -6.97 -13.43
CA ARG A 2 -13.28 -6.08 -12.51
C ARG A 2 -14.00 -6.09 -11.18
N ILE A 3 -13.28 -6.32 -10.09
CA ILE A 3 -13.87 -6.41 -8.75
C ILE A 3 -13.75 -5.07 -8.00
N TYR A 4 -13.11 -4.07 -8.61
CA TYR A 4 -12.88 -2.72 -8.05
C TYR A 4 -14.05 -1.77 -8.37
N ASP A 5 -15.27 -2.15 -7.98
CA ASP A 5 -16.47 -1.32 -8.11
C ASP A 5 -17.07 -1.02 -6.73
N GLY A 6 -16.39 -0.14 -5.98
CA GLY A 6 -17.07 0.76 -5.05
C GLY A 6 -17.42 0.26 -3.64
N SER A 7 -16.82 -0.82 -3.11
CA SER A 7 -16.86 -1.04 -1.65
C SER A 7 -15.65 -0.38 -0.97
N PRO A 8 -15.80 0.30 0.20
CA PRO A 8 -14.68 0.93 0.93
C PRO A 8 -13.57 -0.03 1.39
N ARG A 9 -13.77 -1.34 1.19
CA ARG A 9 -12.78 -2.40 1.46
C ARG A 9 -12.00 -2.79 0.19
N GLN A 10 -12.21 -2.10 -0.93
CA GLN A 10 -11.66 -2.42 -2.24
C GLN A 10 -10.93 -1.23 -2.89
N ASP A 11 -10.63 -0.18 -2.12
CA ASP A 11 -9.81 0.95 -2.57
C ASP A 11 -8.32 0.56 -2.52
N PHE A 12 -7.55 0.95 -3.55
CA PHE A 12 -6.11 0.63 -3.65
C PHE A 12 -5.33 1.15 -2.44
N GLU A 13 -5.72 2.29 -1.86
CA GLU A 13 -5.12 2.82 -0.63
C GLU A 13 -5.08 1.78 0.50
N GLU A 14 -6.20 1.13 0.79
CA GLU A 14 -6.32 0.19 1.90
C GLU A 14 -5.65 -1.16 1.57
N VAL A 15 -5.84 -1.66 0.34
CA VAL A 15 -5.25 -2.92 -0.13
C VAL A 15 -3.73 -2.82 -0.14
N LEU A 16 -3.18 -1.80 -0.79
CA LEU A 16 -1.73 -1.61 -0.85
C LEU A 16 -1.17 -1.30 0.54
N ARG A 17 -1.87 -0.56 1.41
CA ARG A 17 -1.41 -0.38 2.80
C ARG A 17 -1.26 -1.72 3.52
N SER A 18 -2.24 -2.63 3.39
CA SER A 18 -2.17 -3.97 4.00
C SER A 18 -1.03 -4.81 3.44
N ILE A 19 -0.79 -4.76 2.12
CA ILE A 19 0.37 -5.40 1.49
C ILE A 19 1.68 -4.78 2.04
N GLY A 20 1.75 -3.46 2.14
CA GLY A 20 2.92 -2.75 2.69
C GLY A 20 3.24 -3.17 4.12
N ALA A 21 2.24 -3.25 4.99
CA ALA A 21 2.39 -3.73 6.36
C ALA A 21 2.91 -5.18 6.44
N TYR A 22 2.52 -6.02 5.49
CA TYR A 22 3.04 -7.38 5.36
C TYR A 22 4.52 -7.41 4.96
N LEU A 23 4.90 -6.59 3.96
CA LEU A 23 6.27 -6.47 3.49
C LEU A 23 7.22 -5.96 4.57
N ASP A 24 6.76 -4.98 5.36
CA ASP A 24 7.51 -4.44 6.49
C ASP A 24 7.77 -5.49 7.58
N GLN A 25 6.78 -6.33 7.90
CA GLN A 25 6.94 -7.42 8.88
C GLN A 25 8.00 -8.45 8.46
N ARG A 26 8.13 -8.69 7.14
CA ARG A 26 9.15 -9.58 6.58
C ARG A 26 10.51 -8.90 6.35
N GLY A 27 10.59 -7.58 6.54
CA GLY A 27 11.80 -6.81 6.24
C GLY A 27 12.19 -6.91 4.77
N MET A 28 11.21 -6.97 3.86
CA MET A 28 11.46 -7.04 2.42
C MET A 28 11.96 -5.70 1.88
N LYS A 29 12.64 -5.74 0.73
CA LYS A 29 13.06 -4.55 -0.02
C LYS A 29 13.10 -4.81 -1.53
N ASP A 30 13.28 -3.75 -2.32
CA ASP A 30 13.38 -3.82 -3.79
C ASP A 30 12.14 -4.51 -4.39
N VAL A 31 10.97 -3.99 -4.00
CA VAL A 31 9.67 -4.64 -4.24
C VAL A 31 9.08 -4.25 -5.59
N ILE A 32 8.42 -5.22 -6.23
CA ILE A 32 7.65 -5.07 -7.45
C ILE A 32 6.23 -5.55 -7.15
N VAL A 33 5.23 -4.76 -7.54
CA VAL A 33 3.81 -5.06 -7.35
C VAL A 33 3.10 -4.95 -8.68
N MET A 34 2.32 -5.98 -9.01
CA MET A 34 1.55 -6.08 -10.24
C MET A 34 0.13 -6.50 -9.91
N GLU A 35 -0.85 -5.81 -10.48
CA GLU A 35 -2.25 -6.25 -10.43
C GLU A 35 -2.42 -7.54 -11.26
N ALA A 36 -3.11 -8.52 -10.68
CA ALA A 36 -3.48 -9.77 -11.29
C ALA A 36 -5.01 -9.90 -11.29
N PRO A 37 -5.60 -10.78 -12.13
CA PRO A 37 -7.06 -10.91 -12.22
C PRO A 37 -7.77 -11.28 -10.90
N ASP A 38 -7.05 -11.90 -9.97
CA ASP A 38 -7.52 -12.43 -8.68
C ASP A 38 -6.79 -11.81 -7.47
N GLY A 39 -6.09 -10.69 -7.67
CA GLY A 39 -5.42 -9.94 -6.61
C GLY A 39 -4.10 -9.31 -7.08
N PHE A 40 -2.99 -9.60 -6.40
CA PHE A 40 -1.68 -9.01 -6.69
C PHE A 40 -0.55 -10.02 -6.69
N ILE A 41 0.40 -9.84 -7.61
CA ILE A 41 1.69 -10.51 -7.57
C ILE A 41 2.71 -9.54 -7.01
N VAL A 42 3.39 -9.94 -5.94
CA VAL A 42 4.43 -9.15 -5.29
C VAL A 42 5.73 -9.93 -5.31
N GLN A 43 6.79 -9.29 -5.77
CA GLN A 43 8.13 -9.83 -5.73
C GLN A 43 9.03 -8.89 -4.94
N GLY A 44 9.96 -9.41 -4.17
CA GLY A 44 10.98 -8.57 -3.53
C GLY A 44 12.11 -9.40 -2.94
N LEU A 45 13.07 -8.70 -2.35
CA LEU A 45 14.19 -9.30 -1.65
C LEU A 45 13.88 -9.41 -0.16
N ALA A 46 13.73 -10.63 0.34
CA ALA A 46 13.57 -10.92 1.76
C ALA A 46 14.92 -11.28 2.38
N ARG A 47 15.10 -10.92 3.65
CA ARG A 47 16.31 -11.29 4.41
C ARG A 47 16.16 -12.72 4.94
N VAL A 48 17.09 -13.60 4.59
CA VAL A 48 17.16 -14.95 5.15
C VAL A 48 18.00 -14.92 6.42
N GLY A 49 17.41 -15.36 7.54
CA GLY A 49 18.15 -15.73 8.75
C GLY A 49 18.02 -14.78 9.94
N SER A 50 17.19 -15.19 10.90
CA SER A 50 17.36 -14.84 12.32
C SER A 50 16.94 -16.00 13.24
N SER A 51 17.14 -17.25 12.82
CA SER A 51 17.07 -18.38 13.74
C SER A 51 18.44 -18.56 14.42
N ALA A 52 18.43 -18.50 15.74
CA ALA A 52 19.61 -18.65 16.58
C ALA A 52 20.15 -20.09 16.48
N SER A 53 21.14 -20.32 15.63
CA SER A 53 22.27 -21.23 15.88
C SER A 53 23.12 -21.37 14.62
N THR A 54 24.43 -21.43 14.84
CA THR A 54 25.51 -21.70 13.87
C THR A 54 26.06 -20.47 13.15
N TRP A 55 27.35 -20.23 13.43
CA TRP A 55 28.12 -19.04 13.18
C TRP A 55 28.45 -18.80 11.69
N SER A 56 28.45 -17.51 11.31
CA SER A 56 29.39 -16.85 10.38
C SER A 56 29.16 -16.80 8.86
N GLU A 57 28.20 -17.49 8.22
CA GLU A 57 28.04 -17.39 6.74
C GLU A 57 26.69 -16.87 6.23
N THR A 58 25.68 -16.73 7.10
CA THR A 58 24.31 -16.33 6.70
C THR A 58 23.98 -14.86 7.00
N ILE A 59 24.98 -14.01 7.28
CA ILE A 59 24.74 -12.59 7.54
C ILE A 59 24.50 -11.88 6.20
N GLY A 60 23.24 -11.59 5.91
CA GLY A 60 22.86 -10.71 4.79
C GLY A 60 22.54 -11.42 3.47
N GLN A 61 22.29 -12.74 3.49
CA GLN A 61 21.69 -13.39 2.32
C GLN A 61 20.29 -12.82 2.09
N MET A 62 20.13 -12.17 0.93
CA MET A 62 18.85 -11.70 0.42
C MET A 62 18.36 -12.72 -0.60
N THR A 63 17.14 -13.20 -0.44
CA THR A 63 16.51 -14.09 -1.41
C THR A 63 15.37 -13.41 -2.09
N LYS A 64 15.28 -13.62 -3.41
CA LYS A 64 14.12 -13.19 -4.18
C LYS A 64 12.93 -14.07 -3.84
N GLU A 65 11.89 -13.48 -3.30
CA GLU A 65 10.61 -14.13 -3.03
C GLU A 65 9.55 -13.57 -3.98
N THR A 66 8.67 -14.46 -4.46
CA THR A 66 7.48 -14.11 -5.24
C THR A 66 6.27 -14.62 -4.49
N MET A 67 5.29 -13.75 -4.33
CA MET A 67 4.09 -13.96 -3.53
C MET A 67 2.86 -13.60 -4.37
N THR A 68 1.80 -14.39 -4.23
CA THR A 68 0.49 -14.07 -4.79
C THR A 68 -0.44 -13.74 -3.63
N PHE A 69 -0.94 -12.52 -3.62
CA PHE A 69 -1.95 -12.04 -2.69
C PHE A 69 -3.31 -12.15 -3.37
N LEU A 70 -4.07 -13.18 -3.02
CA LEU A 70 -5.42 -13.35 -3.52
C LEU A 70 -6.38 -12.41 -2.79
N ASP A 71 -7.48 -12.03 -3.43
CA ASP A 71 -8.50 -11.15 -2.85
C ASP A 71 -9.00 -11.64 -1.48
N GLU A 72 -9.14 -12.96 -1.31
CA GLU A 72 -9.57 -13.57 -0.05
C GLU A 72 -8.57 -13.40 1.10
N ASP A 73 -7.27 -13.35 0.79
CA ASP A 73 -6.21 -13.16 1.78
C ASP A 73 -6.03 -11.67 2.12
N ILE A 74 -6.22 -10.79 1.14
CA ILE A 74 -6.23 -9.34 1.35
C ILE A 74 -7.33 -8.94 2.35
N GLY A 75 -8.53 -9.51 2.20
CA GLY A 75 -9.63 -9.28 3.15
C GLY A 75 -9.25 -9.63 4.59
N LYS A 76 -8.56 -10.76 4.80
CA LYS A 76 -8.08 -11.18 6.13
C LYS A 76 -7.04 -10.20 6.68
N PHE A 77 -6.09 -9.75 5.88
CA PHE A 77 -5.07 -8.78 6.31
C PHE A 77 -5.67 -7.43 6.70
N MET A 78 -6.71 -6.99 6.01
CA MET A 78 -7.44 -5.77 6.36
C MET A 78 -8.16 -5.90 7.70
N ASP A 79 -8.85 -7.01 7.93
CA ASP A 79 -9.56 -7.26 9.19
C ASP A 79 -8.57 -7.38 10.38
N GLU A 80 -7.43 -8.03 10.19
CA GLU A 80 -6.34 -8.05 11.18
C GLU A 80 -5.81 -6.64 11.49
N SER A 81 -5.63 -5.81 10.46
CA SER A 81 -5.13 -4.45 10.60
C SER A 81 -6.13 -3.55 11.34
N VAL A 82 -7.44 -3.74 11.14
CA VAL A 82 -8.50 -3.09 11.92
C VAL A 82 -8.52 -3.60 13.36
N ALA A 83 -8.41 -4.90 13.59
CA ALA A 83 -8.40 -5.50 14.93
C ALA A 83 -7.23 -4.99 15.79
N ARG A 84 -6.04 -4.81 15.19
CA ARG A 84 -4.86 -4.21 15.83
C ARG A 84 -5.09 -2.76 16.27
N ARG A 85 -5.98 -2.01 15.59
CA ARG A 85 -6.33 -0.63 15.94
C ARG A 85 -7.30 -0.52 17.12
N GLY A 86 -8.12 -1.54 17.35
CA GLY A 86 -9.19 -1.51 18.36
C GLY A 86 -8.84 -2.09 19.73
N THR A 87 -7.71 -2.76 19.91
CA THR A 87 -7.45 -3.64 21.07
C THR A 87 -6.25 -3.28 21.95
N GLY A 88 -5.55 -2.18 21.68
CA GLY A 88 -4.45 -1.71 22.52
C GLY A 88 -4.83 -0.45 23.32
N PRO A 89 -4.24 -0.21 24.51
CA PRO A 89 -4.01 1.16 24.97
C PRO A 89 -3.39 1.96 23.81
N LYS A 90 -3.44 3.31 23.84
CA LYS A 90 -2.56 4.16 23.01
C LYS A 90 -1.06 3.95 23.33
N ALA A 91 -0.63 2.75 23.69
CA ALA A 91 0.73 2.30 23.55
C ALA A 91 1.12 2.61 22.11
N GLN A 92 2.19 3.39 21.94
CA GLN A 92 2.74 3.70 20.65
C GLN A 92 2.84 2.40 19.86
N LEU A 93 1.91 2.17 18.91
CA LEU A 93 2.18 1.20 17.87
C LEU A 93 3.54 1.61 17.30
N PRO A 94 4.44 0.66 16.99
CA PRO A 94 5.61 0.98 16.20
C PRO A 94 5.13 1.84 15.02
N PRO A 95 5.80 2.95 14.71
CA PRO A 95 5.42 3.74 13.54
C PRO A 95 5.29 2.76 12.36
N PRO A 96 4.22 2.88 11.56
CA PRO A 96 4.02 2.01 10.41
C PRO A 96 5.32 1.93 9.61
N GLY A 97 5.61 0.73 9.12
CA GLY A 97 6.84 0.53 8.39
C GLY A 97 6.85 1.35 7.10
N ARG A 98 8.02 1.39 6.45
CA ARG A 98 8.24 2.25 5.29
C ARG A 98 7.25 1.92 4.17
N TYR A 99 6.98 0.63 3.93
CA TYR A 99 6.07 0.23 2.86
C TYR A 99 4.62 0.46 3.21
N GLU A 100 4.17 0.20 4.44
CA GLU A 100 2.79 0.50 4.86
C GLU A 100 2.43 1.97 4.57
N HIS A 101 3.35 2.87 4.90
CA HIS A 101 3.17 4.29 4.68
C HIS A 101 3.26 4.71 3.21
N ALA A 102 4.29 4.25 2.49
CA ALA A 102 4.46 4.56 1.07
C ALA A 102 3.30 4.04 0.24
N PHE A 103 2.88 2.79 0.50
CA PHE A 103 1.83 2.13 -0.26
C PHE A 103 0.45 2.73 0.00
N ARG A 104 0.19 3.26 1.19
CA ARG A 104 -1.02 4.06 1.43
C ARG A 104 -1.08 5.28 0.50
N VAL A 105 0.01 6.04 0.42
CA VAL A 105 0.07 7.26 -0.41
C VAL A 105 -0.05 6.91 -1.89
N ILE A 106 0.68 5.89 -2.33
CA ILE A 106 0.62 5.39 -3.71
C ILE A 106 -0.79 4.90 -4.04
N GLY A 107 -1.41 4.11 -3.16
CA GLY A 107 -2.76 3.60 -3.37
C GLY A 107 -3.79 4.73 -3.46
N HIS A 108 -3.69 5.75 -2.62
CA HIS A 108 -4.54 6.93 -2.72
C HIS A 108 -4.44 7.62 -4.09
N TYR A 109 -3.21 7.83 -4.58
CA TYR A 109 -3.00 8.39 -5.91
C TYR A 109 -3.62 7.52 -7.02
N ILE A 110 -3.49 6.19 -6.92
CA ILE A 110 -4.06 5.24 -7.88
C ILE A 110 -5.60 5.32 -7.86
N ASP A 111 -6.21 5.41 -6.68
CA ASP A 111 -7.65 5.56 -6.52
C ASP A 111 -8.18 6.83 -7.21
N GLU A 112 -7.41 7.93 -7.18
CA GLU A 112 -7.75 9.16 -7.91
C GLU A 112 -7.67 8.98 -9.43
N GLN A 113 -6.69 8.22 -9.93
CA GLN A 113 -6.50 8.01 -11.38
C GLN A 113 -7.51 7.02 -11.98
N LYS A 114 -8.08 6.11 -11.17
CA LYS A 114 -9.03 5.06 -11.59
C LYS A 114 -8.55 4.26 -12.83
N PRO A 115 -7.33 3.71 -12.80
CA PRO A 115 -6.78 2.99 -13.94
C PRO A 115 -7.52 1.66 -14.17
N LYS A 116 -7.30 1.10 -15.37
CA LYS A 116 -7.72 -0.25 -15.74
C LYS A 116 -6.85 -1.34 -15.12
N ASP A 117 -5.57 -1.05 -15.00
CA ASP A 117 -4.50 -1.97 -14.63
C ASP A 117 -3.32 -1.14 -14.11
N MET A 118 -2.56 -1.71 -13.17
CA MET A 118 -1.45 -1.05 -12.52
C MET A 118 -0.25 -1.98 -12.31
N PHE A 119 0.92 -1.37 -12.34
CA PHE A 119 2.19 -2.02 -12.04
C PHE A 119 3.11 -0.97 -11.43
N PHE A 120 3.86 -1.32 -10.39
CA PHE A 120 4.92 -0.45 -9.90
C PHE A 120 6.08 -1.22 -9.30
N PHE A 121 7.23 -0.56 -9.22
CA PHE A 121 8.40 -1.11 -8.57
C PHE A 121 9.11 -0.04 -7.76
N GLU A 122 9.84 -0.50 -6.74
CA GLU A 122 10.74 0.32 -5.95
C GLU A 122 12.15 0.28 -6.54
N GLN A 123 12.81 1.42 -6.54
CA GLN A 123 14.24 1.54 -6.77
C GLN A 123 14.84 2.59 -5.82
N ASP A 124 15.77 2.16 -4.95
CA ASP A 124 16.59 3.02 -4.10
C ASP A 124 15.84 4.03 -3.21
N GLY A 125 14.58 3.76 -2.83
CA GLY A 125 13.78 4.77 -2.15
C GLY A 125 12.51 5.16 -2.89
N ALA A 126 12.65 5.28 -4.22
CA ALA A 126 11.65 5.82 -5.12
C ALA A 126 10.73 4.73 -5.66
N PHE A 127 9.54 5.12 -6.10
CA PHE A 127 8.57 4.23 -6.73
C PHE A 127 8.22 4.74 -8.11
N VAL A 128 8.25 3.84 -9.10
CA VAL A 128 7.83 4.13 -10.47
C VAL A 128 6.60 3.30 -10.77
N LEU A 129 5.51 3.99 -11.09
CA LEU A 129 4.19 3.43 -11.36
C LEU A 129 3.92 3.53 -12.86
N ARG A 130 3.36 2.46 -13.42
CA ARG A 130 2.74 2.43 -14.74
C ARG A 130 1.26 2.17 -14.56
N LEU A 131 0.44 3.10 -15.02
CA LEU A 131 -1.01 2.99 -15.02
C LEU A 131 -1.52 2.79 -16.44
N HIS A 132 -2.45 1.88 -16.63
CA HIS A 132 -3.21 1.76 -17.88
C HIS A 132 -4.51 2.52 -17.74
N VAL A 133 -4.63 3.68 -18.37
CA VAL A 133 -5.83 4.51 -18.26
C VAL A 133 -6.69 4.29 -19.50
N VAL A 134 -7.94 3.88 -19.27
CA VAL A 134 -8.93 3.67 -20.33
C VAL A 134 -10.16 4.53 -20.06
N SER A 135 -10.44 5.42 -21.01
CA SER A 135 -11.62 6.27 -21.06
C SER A 135 -12.38 6.05 -22.38
N GLN A 136 -13.55 6.68 -22.54
CA GLN A 136 -14.34 6.56 -23.77
C GLN A 136 -13.57 6.96 -25.04
N ASN A 137 -12.58 7.86 -24.91
CA ASN A 137 -11.86 8.44 -26.06
C ASN A 137 -10.34 8.24 -26.00
N ALA A 138 -9.80 7.57 -24.98
CA ALA A 138 -8.36 7.37 -24.82
C ALA A 138 -8.04 6.03 -24.15
N ASP A 139 -7.06 5.34 -24.71
CA ASP A 139 -6.42 4.14 -24.16
C ASP A 139 -4.91 4.41 -24.20
N HIS A 140 -4.30 4.64 -23.04
CA HIS A 140 -2.88 5.01 -22.96
C HIS A 140 -2.24 4.57 -21.64
N HIS A 141 -0.92 4.63 -21.62
CA HIS A 141 -0.12 4.39 -20.42
C HIS A 141 0.36 5.71 -19.83
N GLU A 142 0.21 5.84 -18.51
CA GLU A 142 0.76 6.94 -17.73
C GLU A 142 1.87 6.42 -16.82
N LEU A 143 2.95 7.18 -16.70
CA LEU A 143 4.05 6.91 -15.78
C LEU A 143 4.07 7.99 -14.70
N ALA A 144 4.06 7.54 -13.45
CA ALA A 144 4.22 8.42 -12.29
C ALA A 144 5.44 7.99 -11.48
N GLU A 145 6.21 8.96 -11.01
CA GLU A 145 7.37 8.73 -10.15
C GLU A 145 7.12 9.40 -8.79
N PHE A 146 7.39 8.64 -7.73
CA PHE A 146 7.40 9.15 -6.37
C PHE A 146 8.83 9.02 -5.85
N THR A 147 9.53 10.15 -5.75
CA THR A 147 10.87 10.14 -5.15
C THR A 147 10.77 9.81 -3.66
N ARG A 148 11.90 9.43 -3.06
CA ARG A 148 11.94 9.16 -1.62
C ARG A 148 11.46 10.37 -0.82
N GLU A 149 11.92 11.56 -1.21
CA GLU A 149 11.59 12.83 -0.57
C GLU A 149 10.09 13.16 -0.72
N ASP A 150 9.50 12.89 -1.89
CA ASP A 150 8.07 13.07 -2.13
C ASP A 150 7.23 12.17 -1.24
N VAL A 151 7.61 10.89 -1.14
CA VAL A 151 6.92 9.91 -0.28
C VAL A 151 7.01 10.37 1.18
N GLU A 152 8.20 10.75 1.66
CA GLU A 152 8.39 11.24 3.03
C GLU A 152 7.53 12.50 3.31
N ALA A 153 7.48 13.45 2.37
CA ALA A 153 6.66 14.65 2.48
C ALA A 153 5.15 14.36 2.48
N LEU A 154 4.69 13.42 1.66
CA LEU A 154 3.28 13.00 1.59
C LEU A 154 2.87 12.22 2.84
N ILE A 155 3.76 11.38 3.39
CA ILE A 155 3.53 10.70 4.67
C ILE A 155 3.36 11.71 5.80
N ALA A 156 4.21 12.73 5.86
CA ALA A 156 4.14 13.78 6.87
C ALA A 156 2.80 14.56 6.81
N ARG A 157 2.20 14.69 5.62
CA ARG A 157 0.88 15.30 5.40
C ARG A 157 -0.31 14.37 5.72
N GLY A 158 -0.04 13.07 5.94
CA GLY A 158 -1.01 11.97 5.97
C GLY A 158 -2.13 11.93 7.02
N PRO A 159 -2.18 12.72 8.11
CA PRO A 159 -3.39 12.77 8.96
C PRO A 159 -4.58 13.46 8.27
N THR A 160 -4.32 14.33 7.29
CA THR A 160 -5.33 15.25 6.72
C THR A 160 -6.23 14.58 5.66
N PHE A 161 -5.77 13.49 5.03
CA PHE A 161 -6.55 12.75 4.02
C PHE A 161 -7.62 11.83 4.62
N ARG A 162 -7.65 11.65 5.96
CA ARG A 162 -8.57 10.73 6.66
C ARG A 162 -9.98 11.28 6.90
N LEU A 163 -10.32 12.50 6.46
CA LEU A 163 -11.63 13.10 6.71
C LEU A 163 -12.23 13.65 5.40
N PRO A 164 -13.37 13.14 4.92
CA PRO A 164 -14.22 14.00 4.11
C PRO A 164 -14.58 15.24 4.95
N PRO A 165 -14.61 16.46 4.37
CA PRO A 165 -15.03 17.64 5.09
C PRO A 165 -16.42 17.38 5.65
N ARG A 166 -16.54 17.35 6.99
CA ARG A 166 -17.83 17.39 7.66
C ARG A 166 -18.55 18.64 7.12
N PRO A 167 -19.77 18.54 6.57
CA PRO A 167 -20.47 19.72 6.08
C PRO A 167 -20.66 20.69 7.24
N THR A 168 -19.89 21.77 7.22
CA THR A 168 -20.09 22.94 8.07
C THR A 168 -21.24 23.72 7.46
N GLY A 169 -22.46 23.50 7.94
CA GLY A 169 -23.58 24.32 7.51
C GLY A 169 -24.96 23.82 7.95
N ALA A 170 -25.31 24.07 9.21
CA ALA A 170 -26.68 24.40 9.62
C ALA A 170 -26.66 24.96 11.06
N GLN A 171 -26.03 26.13 11.24
CA GLN A 171 -26.42 27.03 12.32
C GLN A 171 -27.03 28.27 11.65
N GLY A 172 -28.28 28.58 12.03
CA GLY A 172 -28.88 29.89 11.79
C GLY A 172 -30.15 29.88 10.95
N ALA A 173 -31.30 29.65 11.60
CA ALA A 173 -32.54 30.35 11.28
C ALA A 173 -33.47 30.29 12.49
N SER A 174 -33.19 31.15 13.47
CA SER A 174 -34.19 31.64 14.42
C SER A 174 -34.94 32.79 13.75
N ASN A 175 -36.26 32.67 13.66
CA ASN A 175 -37.18 33.80 13.65
C ASN A 175 -38.47 33.40 14.34
#